data_AF-A0A9X6ST15-F1
#
_entry.id   AF-A0A9X6ST15-F1
#
_cell.length_a   1.000
_cell.length_b   1.000
_cell.length_c   1.000
_cell.angle_alpha   90.00
_cell.angle_beta   90.00
_cell.angle_gamma   90.00
#
_symmetry.space_group_name_H-M   'P 1'
#
loop_
_entity.id
_entity.type
_entity.pdbx_description
1 polymer ?
#
loop_
_entity_poly.entity_id
_entity_poly.type
_entity_poly.pdbx_seq_one_letter_code
_entity_poly.pdbx_strand_id
1 'polypeptide(L)'
;MKTLQSIRKAIQENINSIYFGGMEDTAKTLMDLWFHGKAESVYSETEDRGDRWMNWKIQVFKITTDDEVAYFRVEKEVGATEKQSDGVTIVREVIPQEVTVIKYIDKD
;
A
#
# COMPACT_ATOMS: atom_id res chain seq x y z
N MET A 1 8.52 7.46 21.81
CA MET A 1 8.67 6.42 20.77
C MET A 1 8.44 7.10 19.43
N LYS A 2 9.39 7.07 18.48
CA LYS A 2 9.18 7.72 17.17
C LYS A 2 8.05 6.98 16.45
N THR A 3 6.97 7.68 16.10
CA THR A 3 5.73 7.11 15.53
C THR A 3 5.99 6.09 14.41
N LEU A 4 6.95 6.37 13.52
CA LEU A 4 7.33 5.46 12.43
C LEU A 4 8.01 4.17 12.87
N GLN A 5 8.83 4.19 13.92
CA GLN A 5 9.46 2.97 14.42
C GLN A 5 8.40 2.00 14.96
N SER A 6 7.38 2.53 15.63
CA SER A 6 6.24 1.75 16.12
C SER A 6 5.45 1.14 14.95
N ILE A 7 5.20 1.92 13.90
CA ILE A 7 4.51 1.47 12.68
C ILE A 7 5.29 0.34 12.00
N ARG A 8 6.60 0.55 11.76
CA ARG A 8 7.48 -0.46 11.15
C ARG A 8 7.51 -1.75 11.95
N LYS A 9 7.65 -1.65 13.27
CA LYS A 9 7.62 -2.80 14.18
C LYS A 9 6.29 -3.54 14.07
N ALA A 10 5.17 -2.82 14.11
CA ALA A 10 3.85 -3.42 14.02
C ALA A 10 3.63 -4.15 12.68
N ILE A 11 4.08 -3.57 11.56
CA ILE A 11 4.05 -4.22 10.24
C ILE A 11 4.92 -5.47 10.22
N GLN A 12 6.14 -5.42 10.76
CA GLN A 12 7.04 -6.58 10.80
C GLN A 12 6.47 -7.72 11.65
N GLU A 13 5.90 -7.41 12.82
CA GLU A 13 5.28 -8.40 13.70
C GLU A 13 4.02 -9.02 13.08
N ASN A 14 3.38 -8.32 12.14
CA ASN A 14 2.14 -8.70 11.47
C ASN A 14 2.34 -9.00 9.97
N ILE A 15 3.58 -9.21 9.52
CA ILE A 15 3.90 -9.36 8.09
C ILE A 15 3.27 -10.60 7.47
N ASN A 16 2.99 -11.60 8.30
CA ASN A 16 2.33 -12.86 7.94
C ASN A 16 0.88 -12.93 8.44
N SER A 17 0.38 -11.91 9.15
CA SER A 17 -1.03 -11.90 9.53
C SER A 17 -1.85 -11.53 8.30
N ILE A 18 -2.63 -12.48 7.82
CA ILE A 18 -3.69 -12.22 6.86
C ILE A 18 -4.68 -11.28 7.57
N TYR A 19 -4.74 -10.02 7.15
CA TYR A 19 -5.78 -9.12 7.63
C TYR A 19 -7.10 -9.62 7.04
N PHE A 20 -7.91 -10.30 7.86
CA PHE A 20 -9.21 -10.89 7.49
C PHE A 20 -10.32 -9.87 7.26
N GLY A 21 -9.99 -8.66 6.79
CA GLY A 21 -10.92 -7.58 6.48
C GLY A 21 -10.72 -7.09 5.04
N GLY A 22 -11.75 -6.44 4.49
CA GLY A 22 -11.65 -5.81 3.17
C GLY A 22 -10.52 -4.76 3.10
N MET A 23 -10.18 -4.30 1.89
CA MET A 23 -9.15 -3.28 1.69
C MET A 23 -9.48 -2.00 2.46
N GLU A 24 -10.75 -1.61 2.49
CA GLU A 24 -11.22 -0.45 3.26
C GLU A 24 -11.06 -0.66 4.76
N ASP A 25 -11.35 -1.84 5.29
CA ASP A 25 -11.18 -2.14 6.72
C ASP A 25 -9.70 -2.20 7.11
N THR A 26 -8.85 -2.76 6.25
CA THR A 26 -7.40 -2.81 6.48
C THR A 26 -6.80 -1.41 6.38
N ALA A 27 -7.16 -0.65 5.35
CA ALA A 27 -6.75 0.75 5.20
C ALA A 27 -7.23 1.59 6.38
N LYS A 28 -8.49 1.44 6.80
CA LYS A 28 -9.06 2.14 7.96
C LYS A 28 -8.38 1.73 9.26
N THR A 29 -8.12 0.45 9.46
CA THR A 29 -7.37 -0.06 10.63
C THR A 29 -5.97 0.53 10.67
N LEU A 30 -5.26 0.58 9.54
CA LEU A 30 -3.95 1.23 9.45
C LEU A 30 -4.04 2.74 9.70
N MET A 31 -5.02 3.42 9.10
CA MET A 31 -5.25 4.87 9.25
C MET A 31 -5.59 5.26 10.70
N ASP A 32 -6.47 4.49 11.35
CA ASP A 32 -7.01 4.75 12.69
C ASP A 32 -6.05 4.28 13.79
N LEU A 33 -5.47 3.08 13.68
CA LEU A 33 -4.60 2.52 14.74
C LEU A 33 -3.16 3.00 14.64
N TRP A 34 -2.60 3.09 13.43
CA TRP A 34 -1.15 3.22 13.25
C TRP A 34 -0.74 4.58 12.72
N PHE A 35 -1.54 5.19 11.86
CA PHE A 35 -1.15 6.41 11.18
C PHE A 35 -1.71 7.68 11.84
N HIS A 36 -2.64 7.56 12.79
CA HIS A 36 -3.22 8.68 13.56
C HIS A 36 -3.69 9.86 12.68
N GLY A 37 -4.24 9.57 11.49
CA GLY A 37 -4.65 10.60 10.52
C GLY A 37 -3.51 11.34 9.80
N LYS A 38 -2.26 10.90 9.94
CA LYS A 38 -1.07 11.47 9.25
C LYS A 38 -0.73 10.80 7.91
N ALA A 39 -1.58 9.89 7.45
CA ALA A 39 -1.39 9.17 6.21
C ALA A 39 -2.24 9.76 5.09
N GLU A 40 -1.65 9.90 3.92
CA GLU A 40 -2.28 10.39 2.70
C GLU A 40 -2.22 9.30 1.63
N SER A 41 -3.34 8.96 1.01
CA SER A 41 -3.35 8.07 -0.16
C SER A 41 -2.78 8.81 -1.36
N VAL A 42 -1.60 8.41 -1.82
CA VAL A 42 -0.88 9.08 -2.92
C VAL A 42 -0.96 8.33 -4.24
N TYR A 43 -1.41 7.08 -4.22
CA TYR A 43 -1.53 6.25 -5.41
C TYR A 43 -2.55 5.14 -5.23
N SER A 44 -3.28 4.79 -6.28
CA SER A 44 -4.12 3.60 -6.34
C SER A 44 -4.20 3.04 -7.75
N GLU A 45 -4.20 1.71 -7.86
CA GLU A 45 -4.32 1.01 -9.15
C GLU A 45 -4.95 -0.38 -8.96
N THR A 46 -5.30 -1.00 -10.08
CA THR A 46 -5.55 -2.44 -10.17
C THR A 46 -4.53 -3.04 -11.13
N GLU A 47 -3.66 -3.90 -10.63
CA GLU A 47 -2.67 -4.64 -11.42
C GLU A 47 -3.21 -6.03 -11.78
N ASP A 48 -3.12 -6.40 -13.05
CA ASP A 48 -3.15 -7.80 -13.48
C ASP A 48 -1.72 -8.35 -13.41
N ARG A 49 -1.48 -9.31 -12.50
CA ARG A 49 -0.16 -9.95 -12.33
C ARG A 49 0.00 -11.24 -13.14
N GLY A 50 -0.94 -11.52 -14.05
CA GLY A 50 -1.00 -12.75 -14.81
C GLY A 50 -1.58 -13.93 -14.03
N ASP A 51 -2.14 -13.68 -12.84
CA ASP A 51 -2.88 -14.69 -12.08
C ASP A 51 -4.20 -14.98 -12.80
N ARG A 52 -4.40 -16.23 -13.23
CA ARG A 52 -5.53 -16.64 -14.08
C ARG A 52 -6.91 -16.27 -13.52
N TRP A 53 -7.01 -16.01 -12.22
CA TRP A 53 -8.27 -15.85 -11.51
C TRP A 53 -8.33 -14.59 -10.64
N MET A 54 -7.24 -13.86 -10.47
CA MET A 54 -7.13 -12.77 -9.49
C MET A 54 -6.44 -11.55 -10.10
N ASN A 55 -6.96 -10.37 -9.77
CA ASN A 55 -6.25 -9.11 -9.93
C ASN A 55 -5.78 -8.63 -8.55
N TRP A 56 -4.93 -7.60 -8.53
CA TRP A 56 -4.44 -6.99 -7.31
C TRP A 56 -4.85 -5.52 -7.25
N LYS A 57 -5.69 -5.16 -6.28
CA LYS A 57 -5.92 -3.74 -5.95
C LYS A 57 -4.80 -3.25 -5.05
N ILE A 58 -4.23 -2.12 -5.42
CA ILE A 58 -3.10 -1.53 -4.73
C ILE A 58 -3.45 -0.12 -4.31
N GLN A 59 -3.03 0.25 -3.11
CA GLN A 59 -3.08 1.61 -2.63
C GLN A 59 -1.80 1.93 -1.86
N VAL A 60 -1.19 3.07 -2.16
CA VAL A 60 0.01 3.53 -1.47
C VAL A 60 -0.33 4.73 -0.60
N PHE A 61 0.09 4.64 0.66
CA PHE A 61 -0.05 5.68 1.64
C PHE A 61 1.31 6.30 1.93
N LYS A 62 1.37 7.63 1.91
CA LYS A 62 2.50 8.42 2.40
C LYS A 62 2.22 8.81 3.83
N ILE A 63 3.19 8.60 4.71
CA ILE A 63 3.14 9.04 6.11
C ILE A 63 4.19 10.09 6.30
N THR A 64 3.76 11.27 6.71
CA THR A 64 4.66 12.35 7.07
C THR A 64 4.70 12.49 8.58
N THR A 65 5.89 12.34 9.15
CA THR A 65 6.16 12.68 10.56
C THR A 65 7.11 13.87 10.62
N ASP A 66 7.30 14.40 11.82
CA ASP A 66 8.10 15.61 12.03
C ASP A 66 9.57 15.43 11.57
N ASP A 67 10.07 14.18 11.58
CA ASP A 67 11.46 13.84 11.26
C ASP A 67 11.63 13.05 9.95
N GLU A 68 10.59 12.38 9.45
CA GLU A 68 10.73 11.37 8.40
C GLU A 68 9.45 11.18 7.59
N VAL A 69 9.62 10.84 6.30
CA VAL A 69 8.55 10.42 5.39
C VAL A 69 8.75 8.94 5.07
N ALA A 70 7.67 8.15 5.14
CA ALA A 70 7.66 6.75 4.75
C ALA A 70 6.45 6.44 3.85
N TYR A 71 6.56 5.38 3.05
CA TYR A 71 5.50 4.96 2.14
C TYR A 71 5.14 3.50 2.42
N PHE A 72 3.84 3.23 2.45
CA PHE A 72 3.30 1.90 2.72
C PHE A 72 2.33 1.52 1.62
N ARG A 73 2.51 0.33 1.05
CA ARG A 73 1.63 -0.26 0.04
C ARG A 73 0.71 -1.27 0.71
N VAL A 74 -0.58 -1.12 0.47
CA VAL A 74 -1.61 -2.11 0.78
C VAL A 74 -2.03 -2.76 -0.53
N GLU A 75 -1.96 -4.08 -0.58
CA GLU A 75 -2.29 -4.91 -1.75
C GLU A 75 -3.42 -5.85 -1.37
N LYS A 76 -4.47 -5.94 -2.18
CA LYS A 76 -5.56 -6.89 -1.98
C LYS A 76 -5.80 -7.70 -3.23
N GLU A 77 -5.84 -9.01 -3.10
CA GLU A 77 -6.34 -9.90 -4.14
C GLU A 77 -7.85 -9.68 -4.32
N VAL A 78 -8.24 -9.39 -5.56
CA VAL A 78 -9.64 -9.26 -5.95
C VAL A 78 -9.94 -10.24 -7.07
N GLY A 79 -11.16 -10.78 -7.09
CA GLY A 79 -11.59 -11.64 -8.18
C GLY A 79 -11.43 -10.95 -9.53
N ALA A 80 -10.91 -11.67 -10.54
CA ALA A 80 -10.84 -11.14 -11.91
C ALA A 80 -12.23 -10.89 -12.51
N THR A 81 -13.26 -11.54 -11.98
CA THR A 81 -14.67 -11.37 -12.34
C THR A 81 -15.52 -11.23 -11.08
N GLU A 82 -16.69 -10.59 -11.20
CA GLU A 82 -17.63 -10.32 -10.09
C GLU A 82 -18.11 -11.58 -9.33
N LYS A 83 -17.95 -12.77 -9.91
CA LYS A 83 -18.38 -14.05 -9.31
C LYS A 83 -17.31 -14.68 -8.41
N GLN A 84 -16.11 -14.13 -8.39
CA GLN A 84 -14.99 -14.66 -7.61
C GLN A 84 -14.85 -13.91 -6.29
N SER A 85 -14.58 -14.65 -5.22
CA SER A 85 -14.31 -14.05 -3.91
C SER A 85 -12.98 -13.33 -3.90
N ASP A 86 -12.92 -12.22 -3.17
CA ASP A 86 -11.66 -11.58 -2.85
C ASP A 86 -10.76 -12.50 -2.02
N GLY A 87 -9.45 -12.28 -2.14
CA GLY A 87 -8.42 -13.05 -1.45
C GLY A 87 -7.74 -12.27 -0.33
N VAL A 88 -6.44 -12.48 -0.20
CA VAL A 88 -5.61 -11.93 0.89
C VAL A 88 -5.37 -10.43 0.74
N THR A 89 -5.30 -9.73 1.88
CA THR A 89 -4.78 -8.36 1.98
C THR A 89 -3.38 -8.37 2.61
N ILE A 90 -2.43 -7.65 2.02
CA ILE A 90 -1.01 -7.57 2.39
C ILE A 90 -0.61 -6.11 2.59
N VAL A 91 0.23 -5.83 3.59
CA VAL A 91 0.78 -4.49 3.85
C VAL A 91 2.30 -4.56 3.86
N ARG A 92 2.98 -3.64 3.14
CA ARG A 92 4.44 -3.59 3.06
C ARG A 92 4.94 -2.14 3.05
N GLU A 93 6.07 -1.88 3.69
CA GLU A 93 6.81 -0.63 3.46
C GLU A 93 7.41 -0.68 2.05
N VAL A 94 7.27 0.41 1.30
CA VAL A 94 7.85 0.56 -0.03
C VAL A 94 8.82 1.74 -0.02
N ILE A 95 10.00 1.52 -0.59
CA ILE A 95 10.95 2.60 -0.83
C ILE A 95 10.61 3.17 -2.21
N PRO A 96 10.19 4.44 -2.34
CA PRO A 96 9.95 5.05 -3.64
C PRO A 96 11.22 4.94 -4.48
N GLN A 97 11.12 4.31 -5.65
CA GLN A 97 12.23 4.34 -6.59
C GLN A 97 12.28 5.74 -7.21
N GLU A 98 13.45 6.39 -7.15
CA GLU A 98 13.66 7.64 -7.88
C GLU A 98 13.54 7.37 -9.38
N VAL A 99 12.49 7.87 -10.01
CA VAL A 99 12.31 7.76 -11.46
C VAL A 99 13.04 8.93 -12.11
N THR A 100 14.15 8.65 -12.79
CA THR A 100 14.80 9.64 -13.66
C THR A 100 14.04 9.71 -14.98
N VAL A 101 13.30 10.79 -15.20
CA VAL A 101 12.60 11.03 -16.47
C VAL A 101 13.54 11.75 -17.45
N ILE A 102 14.00 11.05 -18.48
CA ILE A 102 14.77 11.65 -19.58
C ILE A 102 13.78 12.22 -20.61
N LYS A 103 13.72 13.56 -20.72
CA LYS A 103 12.97 14.24 -21.79
C LYS A 103 13.90 14.56 -22.94
N TYR A 104 13.64 13.99 -24.11
CA TYR A 104 14.29 14.40 -25.35
C TYR A 104 13.60 15.68 -25.84
N ILE A 105 14.36 16.77 -25.95
CA ILE A 105 13.88 18.02 -26.55
C ILE A 105 14.27 17.95 -28.02
N ASP A 106 13.27 17.88 -28.89
CA ASP A 106 13.50 18.02 -30.33
C ASP A 106 13.86 19.47 -30.62
N LYS A 107 14.95 19.69 -31.35
CA LYS A 107 15.35 21.03 -31.80
C LYS A 107 14.90 21.18 -33.24
N ASP A 108 13.84 21.95 -33.44
CA ASP A 108 13.47 22.50 -34.74
C ASP A 108 14.62 23.33 -35.35
#